data_AF-A0A399I9A2-F1
#
_entry.id   AF-A0A399I9A2-F1
#
_cell.length_a   1.000
_cell.length_b   1.000
_cell.length_c   1.000
_cell.angle_alpha   90.00
_cell.angle_beta   90.00
_cell.angle_gamma   90.00
#
_symmetry.space_group_name_H-M   'P 1'
#
loop_
_entity.id
_entity.type
_entity.pdbx_description
1 polymer ?
#
loop_
_entity_poly.entity_id
_entity_poly.type
_entity_poly.pdbx_seq_one_letter_code
_entity_poly.pdbx_strand_id
1 'polypeptide(L)'
;MRKLSAIALLLTMVIFSNADARVKVKGQGDKINFDPDAIAPEFRASFDLMNRKCTRCHTMEMVVTAVQTGRAPVTGQRFGKQAVKAYGIKMLRRSNTDMNKQEIRNVVLLLNYLLDENAK
;
A
#
# COMPACT_ATOMS: atom_id res chain seq x y z
N MET A 1 -18.06 -3.12 -45.20
CA MET A 1 -17.69 -1.90 -44.44
C MET A 1 -18.15 -1.95 -42.99
N ARG A 2 -19.45 -2.13 -42.68
CA ARG A 2 -20.00 -2.21 -41.30
C ARG A 2 -19.28 -3.19 -40.36
N LYS A 3 -18.91 -4.39 -40.85
CA LYS A 3 -18.18 -5.40 -40.06
C LYS A 3 -16.72 -5.00 -39.76
N LEU A 4 -16.07 -4.30 -40.68
CA LEU A 4 -14.71 -3.77 -40.50
C LEU A 4 -14.70 -2.63 -39.48
N SER A 5 -15.70 -1.75 -39.51
CA SER A 5 -15.87 -0.69 -38.52
C SER A 5 -16.13 -1.24 -37.11
N ALA A 6 -16.93 -2.31 -36.99
CA ALA A 6 -17.20 -2.96 -35.71
C ALA A 6 -15.95 -3.65 -35.12
N ILE A 7 -15.12 -4.29 -35.96
CA ILE A 7 -13.87 -4.92 -35.53
C ILE A 7 -12.84 -3.87 -35.10
N ALA A 8 -12.72 -2.77 -35.86
CA ALA A 8 -11.85 -1.65 -35.49
C ALA A 8 -12.26 -1.02 -34.15
N LEU A 9 -13.57 -0.85 -33.91
CA LEU A 9 -14.09 -0.31 -32.65
C LEU A 9 -13.81 -1.24 -31.46
N LEU A 10 -13.99 -2.56 -31.64
CA LEU A 10 -13.68 -3.54 -30.60
C LEU A 10 -12.18 -3.58 -30.29
N LEU A 11 -11.32 -3.49 -31.31
CA LEU A 11 -9.88 -3.41 -31.13
C LEU A 11 -9.47 -2.15 -30.35
N THR A 12 -10.10 -1.00 -30.61
CA THR A 12 -9.80 0.24 -29.87
C THR A 12 -10.20 0.18 -28.39
N MET A 13 -11.24 -0.58 -28.03
CA MET A 13 -11.68 -0.70 -26.63
C MET A 13 -10.73 -1.52 -25.75
N VAL A 14 -9.98 -2.47 -26.32
CA VAL A 14 -8.99 -3.28 -25.58
C VAL A 14 -7.75 -2.45 -25.17
N ILE A 15 -7.48 -1.36 -25.88
CA ILE A 15 -6.27 -0.53 -25.69
C ILE A 15 -6.41 0.40 -24.47
N PHE A 16 -7.64 0.69 -24.00
CA PHE A 16 -7.89 1.45 -22.77
C PHE A 16 -7.79 0.58 -21.51
N SER A 17 -6.82 -0.34 -21.48
CA SER A 17 -6.43 -1.02 -20.25
C SER A 17 -5.93 0.05 -19.28
N ASN A 18 -6.74 0.36 -18.26
CA ASN A 18 -6.33 1.24 -17.17
C ASN A 18 -5.00 0.70 -16.63
N ALA A 19 -3.92 1.45 -16.84
CA ALA A 19 -2.67 1.16 -16.15
C ALA A 19 -2.99 1.23 -14.66
N ASP A 20 -2.99 0.08 -13.99
CA ASP A 20 -3.22 -0.03 -12.56
C ASP A 20 -1.99 0.60 -11.89
N ALA A 21 -2.08 1.90 -11.62
CA ALA A 21 -1.01 2.73 -11.08
C ALA A 21 -0.85 2.46 -9.58
N ARG A 22 -0.49 1.21 -9.28
CA ARG A 22 -0.16 0.78 -7.92
C ARG A 22 1.12 1.43 -7.49
N VAL A 23 1.23 1.64 -6.18
CA VAL A 23 2.49 2.02 -5.57
C VAL A 23 3.56 0.98 -5.94
N LYS A 24 4.73 1.46 -6.35
CA LYS A 24 5.83 0.62 -6.81
C LYS A 24 6.35 -0.26 -5.69
N VAL A 25 6.61 -1.52 -6.02
CA VAL A 25 7.14 -2.54 -5.11
C VAL A 25 8.35 -3.23 -5.75
N LYS A 26 9.26 -3.70 -4.90
CA LYS A 26 10.42 -4.50 -5.27
C LYS A 26 10.39 -5.84 -4.53
N GLY A 27 11.02 -6.85 -5.11
CA GLY A 27 11.08 -8.20 -4.55
C GLY A 27 9.93 -9.10 -5.03
N GLN A 28 9.94 -10.34 -4.57
CA GLN A 28 8.95 -11.38 -4.90
C GLN A 28 8.69 -12.24 -3.66
N GLY A 29 7.47 -12.79 -3.57
CA GLY A 29 7.04 -13.62 -2.43
C GLY A 29 7.15 -12.90 -1.09
N ASP A 30 7.74 -13.58 -0.12
CA ASP A 30 7.98 -13.09 1.25
C ASP A 30 8.95 -11.89 1.33
N LYS A 31 9.70 -11.63 0.26
CA LYS A 31 10.64 -10.50 0.14
C LYS A 31 10.04 -9.25 -0.51
N ILE A 32 8.73 -9.23 -0.78
CA ILE A 32 8.10 -8.06 -1.37
C ILE A 32 8.11 -6.87 -0.39
N ASN A 33 8.44 -5.70 -0.91
CA ASN A 33 8.45 -4.45 -0.17
C ASN A 33 8.10 -3.27 -1.10
N PHE A 34 7.71 -2.12 -0.54
CA PHE A 34 7.62 -0.88 -1.30
C PHE A 34 8.99 -0.51 -1.87
N ASP A 35 9.02 0.04 -3.08
CA ASP A 35 10.24 0.52 -3.69
C ASP A 35 10.74 1.76 -2.92
N PRO A 36 11.92 1.71 -2.25
CA PRO A 36 12.44 2.83 -1.49
C PRO A 36 12.65 4.10 -2.33
N ASP A 37 12.97 3.93 -3.61
CA ASP A 37 13.22 5.04 -4.55
C ASP A 37 11.92 5.76 -4.94
N ALA A 38 10.77 5.09 -4.77
CA ALA A 38 9.45 5.65 -5.03
C ALA A 38 8.86 6.37 -3.80
N ILE A 39 9.48 6.25 -2.62
CA ILE A 39 9.02 6.92 -1.40
C ILE A 39 9.46 8.38 -1.41
N ALA A 40 8.50 9.29 -1.22
CA ALA A 40 8.79 10.72 -1.14
C ALA A 40 9.81 11.02 0.00
N PRO A 41 10.76 11.95 -0.21
CA PRO A 41 11.86 12.21 0.72
C PRO A 41 11.44 12.41 2.18
N GLU A 42 10.34 13.11 2.42
CA GLU A 42 9.76 13.40 3.73
C GLU A 42 9.27 12.14 4.48
N PHE A 43 9.00 11.04 3.78
CA PHE A 43 8.53 9.79 4.37
C PHE A 43 9.61 8.72 4.53
N ARG A 44 10.83 8.94 4.03
CA ARG A 44 11.92 7.94 4.07
C ARG A 44 12.24 7.48 5.49
N ALA A 45 12.38 8.40 6.44
CA ALA A 45 12.65 8.05 7.84
C ALA A 45 11.51 7.20 8.45
N SER A 46 10.26 7.49 8.07
CA SER A 46 9.09 6.71 8.50
C SER A 46 9.08 5.32 7.87
N PHE A 47 9.52 5.21 6.61
CA PHE A 47 9.63 3.95 5.90
C PHE A 47 10.72 3.06 6.48
N ASP A 48 11.90 3.62 6.77
CA ASP A 48 12.99 2.90 7.45
C ASP A 48 12.58 2.44 8.86
N LEU A 49 11.79 3.26 9.56
CA LEU A 49 11.22 2.89 10.84
C LEU A 49 10.21 1.72 10.71
N MET A 50 9.32 1.79 9.72
CA MET A 50 8.35 0.72 9.44
C MET A 50 9.05 -0.59 9.09
N ASN A 51 10.09 -0.56 8.25
CA ASN A 51 10.88 -1.72 7.87
C ASN A 51 11.58 -2.40 9.06
N ARG A 52 12.03 -1.62 10.05
CA ARG A 52 12.72 -2.16 11.22
C ARG A 52 11.77 -2.63 12.32
N LYS A 53 10.70 -1.88 12.59
CA LYS A 53 9.83 -2.12 13.77
C LYS A 53 8.54 -2.84 13.43
N CYS A 54 7.90 -2.54 12.30
CA CYS A 54 6.60 -3.11 11.95
C CYS A 54 6.67 -4.53 11.38
N THR A 55 7.87 -4.98 10.98
CA THR A 55 8.12 -6.34 10.47
C THR A 55 8.38 -7.38 11.58
N ARG A 56 8.41 -6.95 12.85
CA ARG A 56 8.64 -7.83 14.02
C ARG A 56 7.49 -8.78 14.31
N CYS A 57 6.26 -8.44 13.90
CA CYS A 57 5.06 -9.23 14.18
C CYS A 57 4.48 -9.92 12.95
N HIS A 58 4.75 -9.40 11.76
CA HIS A 58 4.23 -9.89 10.48
C HIS A 58 5.13 -9.41 9.34
N THR A 59 5.05 -10.07 8.18
CA THR A 59 5.87 -9.73 7.00
C THR A 59 5.43 -8.40 6.38
N MET A 60 6.37 -7.69 5.74
CA MET A 60 6.06 -6.47 5.01
C MET A 60 5.07 -6.72 3.85
N GLU A 61 5.08 -7.93 3.30
CA GLU A 61 4.10 -8.42 2.33
C GLU A 61 2.66 -8.14 2.72
N MET A 62 2.29 -8.34 4.01
CA MET A 62 0.93 -8.10 4.44
C MET A 62 0.54 -6.63 4.31
N VAL A 63 1.47 -5.72 4.60
CA VAL A 63 1.26 -4.27 4.49
C VAL A 63 1.18 -3.86 3.02
N VAL A 64 2.10 -4.36 2.19
CA VAL A 64 2.11 -4.12 0.74
C VAL A 64 0.79 -4.57 0.11
N THR A 65 0.37 -5.80 0.42
CA THR A 65 -0.89 -6.37 -0.07
C THR A 65 -2.08 -5.56 0.39
N ALA A 66 -2.11 -5.14 1.67
CA ALA A 66 -3.19 -4.33 2.21
C ALA A 66 -3.34 -2.97 1.51
N VAL A 67 -2.21 -2.31 1.23
CA VAL A 67 -2.17 -1.04 0.51
C VAL A 67 -2.62 -1.23 -0.94
N GLN A 68 -1.99 -2.17 -1.67
CA GLN A 68 -2.25 -2.36 -3.10
C GLN A 68 -3.68 -2.80 -3.39
N THR A 69 -4.24 -3.66 -2.54
CA THR A 69 -5.60 -4.22 -2.75
C THR A 69 -6.70 -3.44 -2.04
N GLY A 70 -6.34 -2.57 -1.09
CA GLY A 70 -7.30 -1.94 -0.18
C GLY A 70 -8.04 -2.93 0.73
N ARG A 71 -7.48 -4.13 0.97
CA ARG A 71 -8.06 -5.16 1.85
C ARG A 71 -7.02 -5.79 2.78
N ALA A 72 -7.37 -5.94 4.06
CA ALA A 72 -6.50 -6.62 5.02
C ALA A 72 -6.34 -8.12 4.64
N PRO A 73 -5.12 -8.65 4.50
CA PRO A 73 -4.89 -10.01 3.97
C PRO A 73 -5.55 -11.13 4.79
N VAL A 74 -5.60 -10.98 6.11
CA VAL A 74 -6.12 -12.02 7.02
C VAL A 74 -7.64 -11.95 7.16
N THR A 75 -8.19 -10.75 7.34
CA THR A 75 -9.61 -10.57 7.66
C THR A 75 -10.48 -10.25 6.45
N GLY A 76 -9.88 -9.90 5.31
CA GLY A 76 -10.58 -9.42 4.12
C GLY A 76 -11.29 -8.07 4.31
N GLN A 77 -11.15 -7.43 5.48
CA GLN A 77 -11.77 -6.15 5.79
C GLN A 77 -11.18 -5.04 4.93
N ARG A 78 -11.99 -4.02 4.62
CA ARG A 78 -11.54 -2.86 3.85
C ARG A 78 -10.40 -2.16 4.59
N PHE A 79 -9.32 -1.92 3.87
CA PHE A 79 -8.12 -1.23 4.33
C PHE A 79 -8.02 0.12 3.62
N GLY A 80 -8.22 1.20 4.37
CA GLY A 80 -8.14 2.57 3.89
C GLY A 80 -7.82 3.52 5.03
N LYS A 81 -7.89 4.85 4.80
CA LYS A 81 -7.46 5.87 5.77
C LYS A 81 -8.08 5.70 7.17
N GLN A 82 -9.36 5.34 7.24
CA GLN A 82 -10.04 5.07 8.52
C GLN A 82 -9.47 3.84 9.24
N ALA A 83 -9.20 2.76 8.49
CA ALA A 83 -8.60 1.55 9.03
C ALA A 83 -7.16 1.80 9.50
N VAL A 84 -6.37 2.56 8.74
CA VAL A 84 -5.01 2.98 9.12
C VAL A 84 -5.03 3.78 10.43
N LYS A 85 -5.95 4.74 10.57
CA LYS A 85 -6.13 5.50 11.82
C LYS A 85 -6.48 4.59 12.99
N ALA A 86 -7.44 3.68 12.80
CA ALA A 86 -7.83 2.72 13.84
C ALA A 86 -6.67 1.79 14.23
N TYR A 87 -5.85 1.38 13.26
CA TYR A 87 -4.66 0.59 13.48
C TYR A 87 -3.62 1.37 14.30
N GLY A 88 -3.38 2.65 13.99
CA GLY A 88 -2.51 3.51 14.81
C GLY A 88 -2.97 3.60 16.26
N ILE A 89 -4.28 3.76 16.51
CA ILE A 89 -4.87 3.75 17.87
C ILE A 89 -4.65 2.40 18.55
N LYS A 90 -4.82 1.29 17.82
CA LYS A 90 -4.54 -0.06 18.32
C LYS A 90 -3.06 -0.20 18.73
N MET A 91 -2.12 0.38 17.99
CA MET A 91 -0.70 0.34 18.30
C MET A 91 -0.34 1.13 19.56
N LEU A 92 -1.01 2.24 19.83
CA LEU A 92 -0.85 2.99 21.09
C LEU A 92 -1.27 2.18 22.33
N ARG A 93 -2.16 1.19 22.16
CA ARG A 93 -2.67 0.34 23.24
C ARG A 93 -1.86 -0.94 23.43
N ARG A 94 -0.95 -1.26 22.51
CA ARG A 94 -0.11 -2.46 22.60
C ARG A 94 1.20 -2.12 23.31
N SER A 95 1.52 -2.87 24.36
CA SER A 95 2.72 -2.67 25.17
C SER A 95 4.01 -3.21 24.51
N ASN A 96 3.90 -4.05 23.47
CA ASN A 96 5.03 -4.78 22.89
C ASN A 96 5.44 -4.29 21.48
N THR A 97 5.09 -3.06 21.11
CA THR A 97 5.39 -2.51 19.77
C THR A 97 6.79 -1.93 19.64
N ASP A 98 7.46 -1.60 20.76
CA ASP A 98 8.72 -0.83 20.77
C ASP A 98 8.59 0.48 19.96
N MET A 99 7.40 1.09 19.97
CA MET A 99 7.14 2.34 19.26
C MET A 99 6.54 3.37 20.20
N ASN A 100 7.07 4.59 20.15
CA ASN A 100 6.47 5.72 20.84
C ASN A 100 5.32 6.33 20.02
N LYS A 101 4.57 7.26 20.64
CA LYS A 101 3.41 7.91 20.02
C LYS A 101 3.76 8.64 18.71
N GLN A 102 4.93 9.27 18.63
CA GLN A 102 5.35 9.99 17.44
C GLN A 102 5.71 9.04 16.30
N GLU A 103 6.43 7.96 16.59
CA GLU A 103 6.75 6.92 15.60
C GLU A 103 5.50 6.28 15.02
N ILE A 104 4.49 5.98 15.86
CA ILE A 104 3.18 5.46 15.40
C ILE A 104 2.50 6.46 14.48
N ARG A 105 2.50 7.76 14.85
CA ARG A 105 1.91 8.82 14.02
C ARG A 105 2.62 8.92 12.66
N ASN A 106 3.94 8.83 12.64
CA ASN A 106 4.74 8.90 11.43
C ASN A 106 4.41 7.73 10.47
N VAL A 107 4.27 6.51 11.00
CA VAL A 107 3.84 5.35 10.19
C VAL A 107 2.41 5.52 9.68
N VAL A 108 1.48 6.07 10.47
CA VAL A 108 0.11 6.36 10.01
C VAL A 108 0.12 7.35 8.84
N LEU A 109 0.95 8.40 8.89
CA LEU A 109 1.07 9.35 7.80
C LEU A 109 1.67 8.70 6.54
N LEU A 110 2.72 7.91 6.69
CA LEU A 110 3.31 7.12 5.60
C LEU A 110 2.26 6.20 4.95
N LEU A 111 1.49 5.45 5.73
CA LEU A 111 0.47 4.54 5.20
C LEU A 111 -0.64 5.29 4.45
N ASN A 112 -1.05 6.46 4.92
CA ASN A 112 -2.00 7.30 4.20
C ASN A 112 -1.42 7.82 2.88
N TYR A 113 -0.15 8.24 2.88
CA TYR A 113 0.57 8.60 1.65
C TYR A 113 0.60 7.43 0.66
N LEU A 114 0.97 6.23 1.10
CA LEU A 114 1.02 5.04 0.24
C LEU A 114 -0.36 4.68 -0.33
N LEU A 115 -1.42 4.84 0.46
CA LEU A 115 -2.80 4.67 -0.02
C LEU A 115 -3.19 5.72 -1.06
N ASP A 116 -2.73 6.96 -0.90
CA ASP A 116 -2.97 8.04 -1.85
C ASP A 116 -2.18 7.81 -3.15
N GLU A 117 -0.91 7.40 -3.06
CA GLU A 117 -0.10 7.04 -4.23
C GLU A 117 -0.67 5.85 -4.98
N ASN A 118 -1.21 4.85 -4.28
CA ASN A 118 -1.82 3.68 -4.90
C ASN A 118 -3.19 3.96 -5.53
N ALA A 119 -3.80 5.11 -5.23
CA ALA A 119 -5.09 5.51 -5.77
C ALA A 119 -4.99 6.51 -6.94
N LYS A 120 -3.77 6.92 -7.31
CA LYS A 120 -3.50 7.73 -8.50
C LYS A 120 -3.57 6.87 -9.77
#